data_AF-A0A396Z6V3-F1
#
_entry.id   AF-A0A396Z6V3-F1
#
_cell.length_a   1.000
_cell.length_b   1.000
_cell.length_c   1.000
_cell.angle_alpha   90.00
_cell.angle_beta   90.00
_cell.angle_gamma   90.00
#
_symmetry.space_group_name_H-M   'P 1'
#
loop_
_entity.id
_entity.type
_entity.pdbx_description
1 polymer ?
#
loop_
_entity_poly.entity_id
_entity_poly.type
_entity_poly.pdbx_seq_one_letter_code
_entity_poly.pdbx_strand_id
1 'polypeptide(L)'
;MKIRHLVAIGFFFLCFLLASFYFLKNVEYIPKDGRSVSDRFLKSLATNRLEEAYTLTNENAIVGTSFERFQKKVGKELGQGRLTDCDLSISDSYPKQSYGNRFRRFWNRSSVEVDPLHVEYDPCGIPFRISLRLNRSGEWKVVNFQSHAE
;
A
#
# COMPACT_ATOMS: atom_id res chain seq x y z
N MET A 1 21.22 -46.09 -14.15
CA MET A 1 19.96 -45.34 -14.37
C MET A 1 19.76 -44.14 -13.45
N LYS A 2 20.05 -44.21 -12.14
CA LYS A 2 19.74 -43.15 -11.15
C LYS A 2 20.35 -41.77 -11.43
N ILE A 3 21.61 -41.68 -11.89
CA ILE A 3 22.30 -40.40 -12.12
C ILE A 3 21.70 -39.60 -13.29
N ARG A 4 21.31 -40.26 -14.39
CA ARG A 4 20.68 -39.59 -15.54
C ARG A 4 19.34 -38.96 -15.17
N HIS A 5 18.55 -39.62 -14.32
CA HIS A 5 17.30 -39.07 -13.82
C HIS A 5 17.53 -37.88 -12.87
N LEU A 6 18.54 -37.95 -12.00
CA LEU A 6 18.90 -36.83 -11.13
C LEU A 6 19.37 -35.59 -11.91
N VAL A 7 20.18 -35.79 -12.95
CA VAL A 7 20.62 -34.69 -13.84
C VAL A 7 19.44 -34.09 -14.59
N ALA A 8 18.53 -34.92 -15.12
CA ALA A 8 17.33 -34.43 -15.79
C ALA A 8 16.42 -33.65 -14.84
N ILE A 9 16.17 -34.15 -13.63
CA ILE A 9 15.38 -33.46 -12.60
C ILE A 9 16.03 -32.11 -12.24
N GLY A 10 17.34 -32.07 -12.03
CA GLY A 10 18.08 -30.84 -11.74
C GLY A 10 17.96 -29.81 -12.87
N PHE A 11 18.07 -30.26 -14.13
CA PHE A 11 17.89 -29.41 -15.29
C PHE A 11 16.46 -28.85 -15.39
N PHE A 12 15.43 -29.70 -15.24
CA PHE A 12 14.04 -29.24 -15.24
C PHE A 12 13.74 -28.25 -14.12
N PHE A 13 14.29 -28.49 -12.93
CA PHE A 13 14.15 -27.57 -11.81
C PHE A 13 14.81 -26.21 -12.10
N LEU A 14 16.01 -26.21 -12.68
CA LEU A 14 16.68 -24.98 -13.10
C LEU A 14 15.88 -24.22 -14.16
N CYS A 15 15.39 -24.91 -15.19
CA CYS A 15 14.53 -24.31 -16.21
C CYS A 15 13.25 -23.71 -15.62
N PHE A 16 12.62 -24.42 -14.69
CA PHE A 16 11.44 -23.93 -13.97
C PHE A 16 11.75 -22.65 -13.20
N LEU A 17 12.84 -22.63 -12.41
CA LEU A 17 13.27 -21.43 -11.68
C LEU A 17 13.52 -20.23 -12.60
N LEU A 18 14.21 -20.45 -13.72
CA LEU A 18 14.48 -19.39 -14.69
C LEU A 18 13.20 -18.86 -15.35
N ALA A 19 12.27 -19.75 -15.71
CA ALA A 19 10.98 -19.38 -16.27
C ALA A 19 10.12 -18.62 -15.26
N SER A 20 10.04 -19.10 -14.00
CA SER A 20 9.33 -18.41 -12.92
C SER A 20 9.91 -17.03 -12.65
N PHE A 21 11.24 -16.89 -12.60
CA PHE A 21 11.89 -15.59 -12.43
C PHE A 21 11.59 -14.65 -13.60
N TYR A 22 11.68 -15.14 -14.84
CA TYR A 22 11.38 -14.36 -16.03
C TYR A 22 9.94 -13.87 -16.07
N PHE A 23 8.99 -14.69 -15.60
CA PHE A 23 7.59 -14.31 -15.49
C PHE A 23 7.39 -13.27 -14.37
N LEU A 24 7.81 -13.58 -13.15
CA LEU A 24 7.58 -12.74 -11.98
C LEU A 24 8.27 -11.38 -12.08
N LYS A 25 9.37 -11.24 -12.83
CA LYS A 25 10.07 -9.96 -12.92
C LYS A 25 9.21 -8.82 -13.47
N ASN A 26 8.19 -9.15 -14.28
CA ASN A 26 7.29 -8.19 -14.94
C ASN A 26 5.91 -8.10 -14.26
N VAL A 27 5.59 -9.02 -13.35
CA VAL A 27 4.31 -8.99 -12.62
C VAL A 27 4.34 -7.84 -11.62
N GLU A 28 3.34 -6.96 -11.71
CA GLU A 28 3.15 -5.89 -10.74
C GLU A 28 2.94 -6.48 -9.34
N TYR A 29 3.69 -5.95 -8.39
CA TYR A 29 3.56 -6.21 -6.98
C TYR A 29 2.59 -5.20 -6.38
N ILE A 30 1.65 -5.73 -5.60
CA ILE A 30 0.68 -4.93 -4.87
C ILE A 30 0.99 -5.06 -3.37
N PRO A 31 1.34 -3.95 -2.67
CA PRO A 31 1.60 -3.96 -1.23
C PRO A 31 0.29 -4.15 -0.45
N LYS A 32 -0.08 -5.41 -0.19
CA LYS A 32 -1.35 -5.80 0.44
C LYS A 32 -1.57 -5.13 1.80
N ASP A 33 -0.53 -5.11 2.64
CA ASP A 33 -0.65 -4.57 4.01
C ASP A 33 -0.88 -3.06 3.99
N GLY A 34 -0.15 -2.33 3.15
CA GLY A 34 -0.31 -0.88 2.97
C GLY A 34 -1.70 -0.52 2.43
N ARG A 35 -2.19 -1.26 1.42
CA ARG A 35 -3.56 -1.10 0.92
C ARG A 35 -4.61 -1.41 1.98
N SER A 36 -4.42 -2.48 2.75
CA SER A 36 -5.34 -2.85 3.84
C SER A 36 -5.40 -1.80 4.95
N VAL A 37 -4.28 -1.15 5.30
CA VAL A 37 -4.28 -0.01 6.24
C VAL A 37 -5.04 1.18 5.64
N SER A 38 -4.82 1.47 4.36
CA SER A 38 -5.48 2.55 3.64
C SER A 38 -7.01 2.36 3.57
N ASP A 39 -7.46 1.16 3.18
CA ASP A 39 -8.89 0.82 3.08
C ASP A 39 -9.59 0.91 4.44
N ARG A 40 -8.94 0.38 5.49
CA ARG A 40 -9.47 0.49 6.86
C ARG A 40 -9.57 1.94 7.29
N PHE A 41 -8.55 2.75 6.99
CA PHE A 41 -8.55 4.17 7.31
C PHE A 41 -9.71 4.90 6.63
N LEU A 42 -9.87 4.74 5.31
CA LEU A 42 -10.96 5.38 4.57
C LEU A 42 -12.35 4.91 5.05
N LYS A 43 -12.50 3.62 5.33
CA LYS A 43 -13.74 3.06 5.87
C LYS A 43 -14.07 3.59 7.27
N SER A 44 -13.07 3.73 8.14
CA SER A 44 -13.26 4.33 9.46
C SER A 44 -13.63 5.81 9.35
N LEU A 45 -13.06 6.56 8.40
CA LEU A 45 -13.52 7.92 8.10
C LEU A 45 -14.97 7.94 7.62
N ALA A 46 -15.32 7.08 6.66
CA ALA A 46 -16.67 7.00 6.10
C ALA A 46 -17.73 6.62 7.14
N THR A 47 -17.37 5.79 8.12
CA THR A 47 -18.26 5.36 9.21
C THR A 47 -18.15 6.21 10.47
N ASN A 48 -17.49 7.37 10.39
CA ASN A 48 -17.28 8.31 11.49
C ASN A 48 -16.58 7.71 12.73
N ARG A 49 -15.80 6.64 12.55
CA ARG A 49 -14.96 6.00 13.58
C ARG A 49 -13.60 6.67 13.63
N LEU A 50 -13.58 7.95 14.02
CA LEU A 50 -12.38 8.79 13.94
C LEU A 50 -11.25 8.32 14.85
N GLU A 51 -11.56 7.76 16.02
CA GLU A 51 -10.55 7.19 16.92
C GLU A 51 -9.84 5.99 16.28
N GLU A 52 -10.60 5.07 15.66
CA GLU A 52 -10.05 3.93 14.92
C GLU A 52 -9.16 4.41 13.77
N ALA A 53 -9.63 5.39 12.99
CA ALA A 53 -8.85 5.99 11.91
C ALA A 53 -7.55 6.63 12.44
N TYR A 54 -7.61 7.31 13.59
CA TYR A 54 -6.45 7.94 14.21
C TYR A 54 -5.39 6.92 14.64
N THR A 55 -5.78 5.74 15.14
CA THR A 55 -4.81 4.68 15.51
C THR A 55 -3.98 4.14 14.32
N LEU A 56 -4.49 4.31 13.10
CA LEU A 56 -3.79 3.93 11.86
C LEU A 56 -2.80 5.00 11.40
N THR A 57 -2.82 6.18 12.01
CA THR A 57 -1.87 7.26 11.71
C THR A 57 -0.53 7.05 12.41
N ASN A 58 0.51 7.72 11.93
CA ASN A 58 1.79 7.80 12.63
C ASN A 58 1.78 9.03 13.55
N GLU A 59 1.92 8.83 14.85
CA GLU A 59 1.93 9.87 15.90
C GLU A 59 2.91 11.02 15.61
N ASN A 60 3.99 10.76 14.87
CA ASN A 60 5.00 11.76 14.51
C ASN A 60 4.80 12.42 13.13
N ALA A 61 3.71 12.10 12.43
CA ALA A 61 3.40 12.65 11.10
C ALA A 61 2.40 13.82 11.17
N ILE A 62 2.28 14.55 10.05
CA ILE A 62 1.44 15.75 9.89
C ILE A 62 0.02 15.54 10.46
N VAL A 63 -0.54 14.35 10.29
CA VAL A 63 -1.91 14.01 10.69
C VAL A 63 -2.03 13.26 12.01
N GLY A 64 -0.91 12.81 12.60
CA GLY A 64 -0.91 12.01 13.83
C GLY A 64 -0.50 12.77 15.10
N THR A 65 -0.02 14.02 15.00
CA THR A 65 0.50 14.76 16.18
C THR A 65 -0.50 14.95 17.33
N SER A 66 -1.79 15.06 17.04
CA SER A 66 -2.86 15.01 18.05
C SER A 66 -4.19 14.64 17.41
N PHE A 67 -5.09 14.05 18.21
CA PHE A 67 -6.43 13.71 17.75
C PHE A 67 -7.24 14.94 17.32
N GLU A 68 -7.11 16.07 18.03
CA GLU A 68 -7.79 17.32 17.67
C GLU A 68 -7.37 17.84 16.29
N ARG A 69 -6.05 17.83 15.99
CA ARG A 69 -5.54 18.23 14.68
C ARG A 69 -5.99 17.29 13.58
N PHE A 70 -6.03 15.98 13.88
CA PHE A 70 -6.58 14.98 12.99
C PHE A 70 -8.04 15.28 12.64
N GLN A 71 -8.90 15.49 13.64
CA GLN A 71 -10.31 15.83 13.43
C GLN A 71 -10.48 17.11 12.59
N LYS A 72 -9.71 18.16 12.87
CA LYS A 72 -9.74 19.40 12.08
C LYS A 72 -9.38 19.15 10.62
N LYS A 73 -8.41 18.28 10.34
CA LYS A 73 -8.04 17.91 8.98
C LYS A 73 -9.13 17.07 8.31
N VAL A 74 -9.72 16.10 9.00
CA VAL A 74 -10.87 15.33 8.48
C VAL A 74 -11.98 16.27 8.03
N GLY A 75 -12.36 17.24 8.87
CA GLY A 75 -13.38 18.24 8.51
C GLY A 75 -12.98 19.14 7.33
N LYS A 76 -11.68 19.43 7.15
CA LYS A 76 -11.18 20.19 6.01
C LYS A 76 -11.23 19.40 4.70
N GLU A 77 -10.80 18.14 4.71
CA GLU A 77 -10.66 17.33 3.49
C GLU A 77 -11.98 16.69 3.05
N LEU A 78 -12.89 16.37 3.99
CA LEU A 78 -14.17 15.73 3.68
C LEU A 78 -15.37 16.70 3.75
N GLY A 79 -15.21 17.85 4.42
CA GLY A 79 -16.29 18.82 4.61
C GLY A 79 -17.51 18.20 5.32
N GLN A 80 -18.71 18.47 4.79
CA GLN A 80 -19.97 17.85 5.21
C GLN A 80 -20.31 16.59 4.38
N GLY A 81 -19.45 16.19 3.44
CA GLY A 81 -19.68 15.06 2.56
C GLY A 81 -19.72 13.75 3.34
N ARG A 82 -20.80 12.99 3.18
CA ARG A 82 -20.90 11.64 3.74
C ARG A 82 -20.36 10.64 2.74
N LEU A 83 -19.28 9.95 3.12
CA LEU A 83 -18.67 8.90 2.31
C LEU A 83 -19.40 7.55 2.44
N THR A 84 -20.45 7.45 3.26
CA THR A 84 -21.12 6.19 3.63
C THR A 84 -21.69 5.42 2.43
N ASP A 85 -22.14 6.15 1.41
CA ASP A 85 -22.80 5.58 0.23
C ASP A 85 -21.92 5.64 -1.04
N CYS A 86 -20.67 6.07 -0.89
CA CYS A 86 -19.72 6.16 -2.00
C CYS A 86 -19.06 4.81 -2.27
N ASP A 87 -18.61 4.60 -3.52
CA ASP A 87 -17.64 3.55 -3.81
C ASP A 87 -16.29 3.89 -3.16
N LEU A 88 -15.78 3.00 -2.31
CA LEU A 88 -14.49 3.15 -1.63
C LEU A 88 -13.42 2.24 -2.23
N SER A 89 -13.60 1.81 -3.48
CA SER A 89 -12.62 1.02 -4.21
C SER A 89 -11.36 1.83 -4.53
N ILE A 90 -10.21 1.15 -4.50
CA ILE A 90 -8.93 1.75 -4.85
C ILE A 90 -8.90 2.00 -6.36
N SER A 91 -8.71 3.25 -6.77
CA SER A 91 -8.57 3.61 -8.19
C SER A 91 -7.14 3.38 -8.69
N ASP A 92 -6.14 3.77 -7.89
CA ASP A 92 -4.73 3.52 -8.21
C ASP A 92 -3.85 3.42 -6.95
N SER A 93 -2.61 2.97 -7.12
CA SER A 93 -1.58 3.06 -6.09
C SER A 93 -0.20 3.19 -6.70
N TYR A 94 0.63 4.05 -6.12
CA TYR A 94 2.00 4.30 -6.57
C TYR A 94 2.95 4.47 -5.38
N PRO A 95 4.26 4.22 -5.57
CA PRO A 95 4.91 3.85 -6.83
C PRO A 95 4.61 2.40 -7.24
N LYS A 96 4.46 2.19 -8.55
CA LYS A 96 4.33 0.87 -9.16
C LYS A 96 5.65 0.11 -9.00
N GLN A 97 5.58 -1.13 -8.54
CA GLN A 97 6.75 -1.99 -8.38
C GLN A 97 6.44 -3.37 -8.92
N SER A 98 7.43 -4.08 -9.46
CA SER A 98 7.28 -5.49 -9.84
C SER A 98 7.97 -6.40 -8.82
N TYR A 99 7.63 -7.70 -8.81
CA TYR A 99 8.35 -8.68 -7.98
C TYR A 99 9.84 -8.74 -8.33
N GLY A 100 10.21 -8.54 -9.60
CA GLY A 100 11.61 -8.44 -10.02
C GLY A 100 12.34 -7.26 -9.41
N ASN A 101 11.69 -6.08 -9.38
CA ASN A 101 12.25 -4.89 -8.74
C ASN A 101 12.41 -5.09 -7.22
N ARG A 102 11.47 -5.77 -6.56
CA ARG A 102 11.60 -6.15 -5.13
C ARG A 102 12.78 -7.08 -4.90
N PHE A 103 12.92 -8.12 -5.72
CA PHE A 103 14.04 -9.05 -5.62
C PHE A 103 15.39 -8.36 -5.84
N ARG A 104 15.49 -7.48 -6.85
CA ARG A 104 16.69 -6.68 -7.10
C ARG A 104 17.03 -5.78 -5.91
N ARG A 105 16.04 -5.13 -5.29
CA ARG A 105 16.24 -4.31 -4.07
C ARG A 105 16.76 -5.15 -2.91
N PHE A 106 16.14 -6.31 -2.67
CA PHE A 106 16.59 -7.26 -1.66
C PHE A 106 18.06 -7.67 -1.88
N TRP A 107 18.42 -8.06 -3.11
CA TRP A 107 19.79 -8.43 -3.45
C TRP A 107 20.79 -7.29 -3.22
N ASN A 108 20.39 -6.05 -3.52
CA ASN A 108 21.20 -4.85 -3.33
C ASN A 108 21.16 -4.29 -1.89
N ARG A 109 20.62 -5.04 -0.92
CA ARG A 109 20.45 -4.61 0.48
C ARG A 109 19.72 -3.26 0.63
N SER A 110 18.88 -2.94 -0.34
CA SER A 110 17.99 -1.78 -0.30
C SER A 110 16.66 -2.17 0.33
N SER A 111 15.88 -1.19 0.82
CA SER A 111 14.51 -1.45 1.29
C SER A 111 13.71 -2.17 0.20
N VAL A 112 13.08 -3.30 0.53
CA VAL A 112 12.30 -4.09 -0.43
C VAL A 112 11.05 -3.33 -0.84
N GLU A 113 10.35 -2.79 0.17
CA GLU A 113 9.22 -1.90 -0.02
C GLU A 113 9.69 -0.50 -0.39
N VAL A 114 8.92 0.14 -1.26
CA VAL A 114 9.14 1.53 -1.62
C VAL A 114 8.25 2.39 -0.74
N ASP A 115 8.88 3.25 0.06
CA ASP A 115 8.24 4.23 0.93
C ASP A 115 8.54 5.63 0.36
N PRO A 116 7.53 6.52 0.18
CA PRO A 116 6.12 6.36 0.57
C PRO A 116 5.28 5.52 -0.40
N LEU A 117 4.19 4.97 0.12
CA LEU A 117 3.09 4.40 -0.66
C LEU A 117 1.95 5.41 -0.70
N HIS A 118 1.41 5.66 -1.88
CA HIS A 118 0.21 6.46 -2.09
C HIS A 118 -0.88 5.58 -2.67
N VAL A 119 -2.08 5.69 -2.12
CA VAL A 119 -3.27 4.98 -2.56
C VAL A 119 -4.31 6.02 -2.91
N GLU A 120 -4.82 5.95 -4.14
CA GLU A 120 -5.84 6.83 -4.65
C GLU A 120 -7.19 6.14 -4.58
N TYR A 121 -8.20 6.93 -4.25
CA TYR A 121 -9.60 6.57 -4.23
C TYR A 121 -10.38 7.65 -4.96
N ASP A 122 -11.58 7.30 -5.40
CA ASP A 122 -12.50 8.25 -6.01
C ASP A 122 -13.91 8.18 -5.39
N PRO A 123 -14.03 8.39 -4.06
CA PRO A 123 -15.32 8.31 -3.40
C PRO A 123 -16.26 9.38 -3.93
N CYS A 124 -17.37 8.94 -4.53
CA CYS A 124 -18.38 9.82 -5.11
C CYS A 124 -17.82 10.79 -6.19
N GLY A 125 -16.78 10.39 -6.93
CA GLY A 125 -16.18 11.21 -7.98
C GLY A 125 -15.29 12.34 -7.45
N ILE A 126 -14.82 12.23 -6.19
CA ILE A 126 -13.87 13.17 -5.59
C ILE A 126 -12.52 12.44 -5.41
N PRO A 127 -11.47 12.81 -6.17
CA PRO A 127 -10.16 12.22 -6.00
C PRO A 127 -9.62 12.43 -4.58
N PHE A 128 -9.29 11.32 -3.93
CA PHE A 128 -8.84 11.30 -2.54
C PHE A 128 -7.62 10.42 -2.37
N ARG A 129 -6.54 11.03 -1.89
CA ARG A 129 -5.24 10.39 -1.71
C ARG A 129 -4.98 10.07 -0.26
N ILE A 130 -4.56 8.84 0.01
CA ILE A 130 -3.98 8.43 1.30
C ILE A 130 -2.49 8.14 1.09
N SER A 131 -1.65 8.78 1.90
CA SER A 131 -0.20 8.58 1.88
C SER A 131 0.23 7.80 3.13
N LEU A 132 0.95 6.71 2.91
CA LEU A 132 1.44 5.80 3.93
C LEU A 132 2.98 5.75 3.93
N ARG A 133 3.54 5.53 5.12
CA ARG A 133 4.96 5.24 5.33
C ARG A 133 5.14 4.08 6.28
N LEU A 134 6.28 3.42 6.19
CA LEU A 134 6.69 2.41 7.16
C LEU A 134 7.20 3.12 8.42
N ASN A 135 6.73 2.67 9.58
CA ASN A 135 7.33 3.06 10.86
C ASN A 135 8.63 2.28 11.10
N ARG A 136 9.31 2.56 12.24
CA ARG A 136 10.57 1.87 12.61
C ARG A 136 10.40 0.35 12.80
N SER A 137 9.18 -0.10 13.08
CA SER A 137 8.82 -1.52 13.23
C SER A 137 8.48 -2.20 11.90
N GLY A 138 8.50 -1.46 10.78
CA GLY A 138 8.12 -1.98 9.46
C GLY A 138 6.61 -2.07 9.23
N GLU A 139 5.79 -1.36 10.00
CA GLU A 139 4.34 -1.31 9.83
C GLU A 139 3.93 -0.08 9.01
N TRP A 140 2.98 -0.27 8.08
CA TRP A 140 2.39 0.84 7.33
C TRP A 140 1.53 1.71 8.23
N LYS A 141 1.77 3.01 8.21
CA LYS A 141 1.00 4.03 8.92
C LYS A 141 0.64 5.19 8.01
N VAL A 142 -0.56 5.73 8.19
CA VAL A 142 -1.01 6.91 7.44
C VAL A 142 -0.24 8.14 7.94
N VAL A 143 0.41 8.84 7.01
CA VAL A 143 1.16 10.06 7.30
C VAL A 143 0.48 11.33 6.78
N ASN A 144 -0.36 11.20 5.76
CA ASN A 144 -1.17 12.28 5.21
C ASN A 144 -2.38 11.71 4.44
N PHE A 145 -3.41 12.52 4.29
CA PHE A 145 -4.53 12.27 3.39
C PHE A 145 -5.06 13.60 2.85
N GLN A 146 -5.60 13.64 1.64
CA GLN A 146 -6.16 14.87 1.07
C GLN A 146 -7.10 14.59 -0.09
N SER A 147 -8.15 15.42 -0.21
CA SER A 147 -8.88 15.56 -1.47
C SER A 147 -8.05 16.40 -2.45
N HIS A 148 -8.08 16.11 -3.74
CA HIS A 148 -7.45 16.95 -4.75
C HIS A 148 -8.29 17.04 -6.03
N ALA A 149 -8.01 18.06 -6.85
CA ALA A 149 -8.50 18.10 -8.22
C ALA A 149 -7.67 17.15 -9.10
N GLU A 150 -8.25 16.67 -10.20
CA GLU A 150 -7.53 15.93 -11.25
C GLU A 150 -6.52 16.81 -12.00
#